data_AF-A0A935I0M4-F1
#
_entry.id   AF-A0A935I0M4-F1
#
_cell.length_a   1.000
_cell.length_b   1.000
_cell.length_c   1.000
_cell.angle_alpha   90.00
_cell.angle_beta   90.00
_cell.angle_gamma   90.00
#
_symmetry.space_group_name_H-M   'P 1'
#
loop_
_entity.id
_entity.type
_entity.pdbx_description
1 polymer ?
#
loop_
_entity_poly.entity_id
_entity_poly.type
_entity_poly.pdbx_seq_one_letter_code
_entity_poly.pdbx_strand_id
1 'polypeptide(L)'
;MDAFRPKNIEGRITTIAIHPLNPHIVYTGTANGGVWKSTDFCQSWISVFDDQITSSVGSIAIDPLNPEIIYCGTGEANSLKVIMRNRNIQIH
;
A
#
# COMPACT_ATOMS: atom_id res chain seq x y z
N MET A 1 -28.53 -5.42 -7.14
CA MET A 1 -27.54 -4.38 -7.49
C MET A 1 -26.47 -4.49 -6.43
N ASP A 2 -25.53 -5.38 -6.66
CA ASP A 2 -24.67 -5.93 -5.62
C ASP A 2 -23.56 -4.94 -5.29
N ALA A 3 -23.51 -4.58 -4.01
CA ALA A 3 -22.48 -3.71 -3.47
C ALA A 3 -21.11 -4.38 -3.66
N PHE A 4 -20.25 -3.71 -4.44
CA PHE A 4 -18.80 -3.96 -4.49
C PHE A 4 -18.19 -3.64 -3.12
N ARG A 5 -18.49 -4.48 -2.12
CA ARG A 5 -17.67 -4.57 -0.91
C ARG A 5 -16.31 -5.12 -1.31
N PRO A 6 -15.22 -4.75 -0.62
CA PRO A 6 -13.90 -5.29 -0.94
C PRO A 6 -13.99 -6.81 -1.08
N LYS A 7 -13.64 -7.34 -2.25
CA LYS A 7 -13.32 -8.77 -2.37
C LYS A 7 -12.33 -9.05 -1.26
N ASN A 8 -12.64 -10.04 -0.44
CA ASN A 8 -11.79 -10.60 0.60
C ASN A 8 -10.31 -10.41 0.18
N ILE A 9 -9.60 -9.45 0.81
CA ILE A 9 -8.18 -9.28 0.56
C ILE A 9 -7.56 -10.46 1.31
N GLU A 10 -7.62 -11.64 0.69
CA GLU A 10 -7.20 -12.89 1.28
C GLU A 10 -5.71 -12.79 1.58
N GLY A 11 -5.41 -12.59 2.85
CA GLY A 11 -4.05 -12.35 3.30
C GLY A 11 -4.06 -11.75 4.69
N ARG A 12 -3.10 -12.18 5.52
CA ARG A 12 -2.89 -11.54 6.82
C ARG A 12 -2.35 -10.13 6.57
N ILE A 13 -3.09 -9.12 7.02
CA ILE A 13 -2.55 -7.77 7.16
C ILE A 13 -1.44 -7.82 8.20
N THR A 14 -0.27 -7.33 7.82
CA THR A 14 0.94 -7.36 8.66
C THR A 14 1.29 -5.97 9.18
N THR A 15 0.90 -4.92 8.46
CA THR A 15 1.29 -3.54 8.77
C THR A 15 0.33 -2.54 8.15
N ILE A 16 0.16 -1.40 8.79
CA ILE A 16 -0.60 -0.24 8.31
C ILE A 16 0.24 1.03 8.51
N ALA A 17 0.20 1.95 7.55
CA ALA A 17 0.83 3.25 7.64
C ALA A 17 -0.13 4.33 7.12
N ILE A 18 -0.29 5.40 7.90
CA ILE A 18 -1.15 6.53 7.55
C ILE A 18 -0.27 7.68 7.08
N HIS A 19 -0.65 8.33 5.99
CA HIS A 19 0.10 9.45 5.45
C HIS A 19 0.15 10.62 6.46
N PRO A 20 1.34 11.17 6.76
CA PRO A 20 1.54 12.08 7.89
C PRO A 20 0.77 13.40 7.80
N LEU A 21 0.46 13.85 6.57
CA LEU A 21 -0.25 15.11 6.30
C LEU A 21 -1.67 14.92 5.76
N ASN A 22 -2.09 13.69 5.46
CA ASN A 22 -3.38 13.44 4.80
C ASN A 22 -3.95 12.10 5.27
N PRO A 23 -4.81 12.10 6.31
CA PRO A 23 -5.32 10.86 6.90
C PRO A 23 -6.25 10.06 5.98
N HIS A 24 -6.64 10.60 4.80
CA HIS A 24 -7.42 9.86 3.81
C HIS A 24 -6.56 8.84 3.08
N ILE A 25 -5.23 9.05 3.07
CA ILE A 25 -4.27 8.18 2.39
C ILE A 25 -3.70 7.18 3.39
N VAL A 26 -3.95 5.90 3.14
CA VAL A 26 -3.51 4.80 4.00
C VAL A 26 -2.87 3.72 3.14
N TYR A 27 -1.78 3.16 3.64
CA TYR A 27 -1.08 2.03 3.03
C TYR A 27 -1.17 0.83 3.97
N THR A 28 -1.37 -0.36 3.40
CA THR A 28 -1.36 -1.61 4.15
C THR A 28 -0.48 -2.64 3.45
N GLY A 29 0.28 -3.39 4.24
CA GLY A 29 1.10 -4.50 3.77
C GLY A 29 0.44 -5.83 4.11
N THR A 30 0.67 -6.81 3.27
CA THR A 30 0.13 -8.17 3.44
C THR A 30 1.25 -9.20 3.40
N ALA A 31 1.06 -10.32 4.10
CA ALA A 31 2.04 -11.40 4.12
C ALA A 31 2.26 -12.08 2.75
N ASN A 32 1.23 -12.09 1.89
CA ASN A 32 1.22 -12.78 0.59
C ASN A 32 0.34 -12.04 -0.43
N GLY A 33 0.51 -10.74 -0.58
CA GLY A 33 -0.32 -9.92 -1.48
C GLY A 33 0.18 -8.50 -1.71
N GLY A 34 1.43 -8.19 -1.31
CA GLY A 34 2.05 -6.88 -1.53
C GLY A 34 1.49 -5.74 -0.69
N VAL A 35 1.62 -4.53 -1.24
CA VAL A 35 1.17 -3.25 -0.66
C VAL A 35 -0.08 -2.77 -1.37
N TRP A 36 -1.05 -2.33 -0.57
CA TRP A 36 -2.30 -1.75 -1.02
C TRP A 36 -2.40 -0.31 -0.51
N LYS A 37 -3.03 0.56 -1.31
CA LYS A 37 -3.27 1.97 -1.00
C LYS A 37 -4.77 2.26 -1.00
N SER A 38 -5.22 3.02 -0.02
CA SER A 38 -6.52 3.69 -0.01
C SER A 38 -6.31 5.20 -0.06
N THR A 39 -7.24 5.92 -0.67
CA THR A 39 -7.30 7.39 -0.72
C THR A 39 -8.63 7.95 -0.23
N ASP A 40 -9.47 7.10 0.35
CA ASP A 40 -10.87 7.38 0.67
C ASP A 40 -11.25 6.88 2.07
N PHE A 41 -10.34 7.01 3.04
CA PHE A 41 -10.53 6.54 4.42
C PHE A 41 -10.75 5.03 4.54
N CYS A 42 -9.93 4.24 3.84
CA CYS A 42 -9.98 2.78 3.87
C CYS A 42 -11.28 2.18 3.30
N GLN A 43 -12.09 2.95 2.57
CA GLN A 43 -13.33 2.45 1.95
C GLN A 43 -13.02 1.57 0.73
N SER A 44 -12.01 1.94 -0.06
CA SER A 44 -11.53 1.15 -1.19
C SER A 44 -10.00 1.05 -1.20
N TRP A 45 -9.50 0.01 -1.88
CA TRP A 45 -8.08 -0.32 -1.93
C TRP A 45 -7.64 -0.62 -3.37
N ILE A 46 -6.50 -0.07 -3.75
CA ILE A 46 -5.82 -0.36 -5.02
C ILE A 46 -4.47 -1.01 -4.72
N SER A 47 -4.10 -2.04 -5.47
CA SER A 47 -2.74 -2.59 -5.39
C SER A 47 -1.76 -1.60 -6.00
N VAL A 48 -0.64 -1.40 -5.33
CA VAL A 48 0.44 -0.49 -5.74
C VAL A 48 1.79 -1.21 -5.78
N PHE A 49 1.77 -2.53 -5.66
CA PHE A 49 2.95 -3.39 -5.51
C PHE A 49 3.03 -4.50 -6.56
N ASP A 50 2.17 -4.45 -7.59
CA ASP A 50 2.02 -5.53 -8.58
C ASP A 50 3.29 -5.80 -9.40
N ASP A 51 4.15 -4.78 -9.57
CA ASP A 51 5.41 -4.90 -10.34
C ASP A 51 6.61 -5.35 -9.49
N GLN A 52 6.41 -5.81 -8.25
CA GLN A 52 7.51 -6.14 -7.33
C GLN A 52 7.74 -7.66 -7.21
N ILE A 53 9.02 -8.05 -7.08
CA ILE A 53 9.47 -9.45 -7.08
C ILE A 53 8.95 -10.23 -5.85
N THR A 54 8.71 -9.54 -4.74
CA THR A 54 8.21 -10.15 -3.50
C THR A 54 6.77 -9.71 -3.24
N SER A 55 5.97 -10.61 -2.69
CA SER A 55 4.59 -10.30 -2.27
C SER A 55 4.44 -10.27 -0.75
N SER A 56 5.54 -10.47 0.00
CA SER A 56 5.53 -10.52 1.46
C SER A 56 6.06 -9.22 2.06
N VAL A 57 5.15 -8.43 2.62
CA VAL A 57 5.46 -7.15 3.26
C VAL A 57 5.23 -7.31 4.76
N GLY A 58 6.25 -7.04 5.56
CA GLY A 58 6.19 -7.10 7.03
C GLY A 58 6.17 -5.73 7.71
N SER A 59 6.61 -4.67 7.02
CA SER A 59 6.66 -3.32 7.56
C SER A 59 6.52 -2.27 6.45
N ILE A 60 5.85 -1.15 6.75
CA ILE A 60 5.76 0.03 5.88
C ILE A 60 6.10 1.27 6.70
N ALA A 61 6.95 2.14 6.16
CA ALA A 61 7.22 3.47 6.71
C ALA A 61 7.11 4.52 5.61
N ILE A 62 6.57 5.69 5.95
CA ILE A 62 6.45 6.85 5.04
C ILE A 62 7.47 7.88 5.49
N ASP A 63 8.22 8.45 4.55
CA ASP A 63 9.14 9.56 4.86
C ASP A 63 8.31 10.77 5.35
N PRO A 64 8.55 11.27 6.58
CA PRO A 64 7.77 12.37 7.13
C PRO A 64 8.03 13.71 6.44
N LEU A 65 9.17 13.88 5.76
CA LEU A 65 9.54 15.10 5.03
C LEU A 65 9.13 15.03 3.55
N ASN A 66 9.10 13.83 2.98
CA ASN A 66 8.67 13.60 1.60
C ASN A 66 7.73 12.38 1.48
N PRO A 67 6.42 12.55 1.73
CA PRO A 67 5.47 11.43 1.75
C PRO A 67 5.29 10.66 0.44
N GLU A 68 5.87 11.12 -0.67
CA GLU A 68 5.98 10.37 -1.92
C GLU A 68 6.99 9.21 -1.84
N ILE A 69 7.80 9.15 -0.77
CA ILE A 69 8.76 8.09 -0.50
C ILE A 69 8.19 7.15 0.56
N ILE A 70 8.07 5.88 0.18
CA ILE A 70 7.54 4.81 1.03
C ILE A 70 8.57 3.68 1.09
N TYR A 71 8.85 3.19 2.28
CA TYR A 71 9.77 2.09 2.52
C TYR A 71 8.98 0.84 2.85
N CYS A 72 9.35 -0.29 2.23
CA CYS A 72 8.69 -1.57 2.44
C CYS A 72 9.73 -2.58 2.96
N GLY A 73 9.56 -3.00 4.21
CA GLY A 73 10.32 -4.10 4.78
C GLY A 73 9.71 -5.44 4.35
N THR A 74 10.46 -6.22 3.60
CA THR A 74 10.05 -7.53 3.09
C THR A 74 10.83 -8.60 3.84
N GLY A 75 10.20 -9.75 4.10
CA GLY A 75 10.79 -10.84 4.91
C GLY A 75 11.93 -11.61 4.22
N GLU A 76 12.35 -11.17 3.04
CA GLU A 76 13.46 -11.74 2.28
C GLU A 76 14.70 -10.84 2.39
N ALA A 77 15.90 -11.38 2.14
CA ALA A 77 17.18 -10.73 2.44
C ALA A 77 17.41 -9.34 1.80
N ASN A 78 16.52 -8.89 0.91
CA ASN A 78 16.55 -7.57 0.30
C ASN A 78 15.39 -6.70 0.79
N SER A 79 15.67 -5.78 1.72
CA SER A 79 14.77 -4.65 1.96
C SER A 79 14.69 -3.79 0.70
N LEU A 80 13.53 -3.74 0.05
CA LEU A 80 13.35 -3.00 -1.20
C LEU A 80 13.00 -1.53 -0.90
N LYS A 81 13.74 -0.61 -1.52
CA LYS A 81 13.31 0.79 -1.65
C LYS A 81 12.30 0.88 -2.78
N VAL A 82 11.01 0.99 -2.45
CA VAL A 82 9.96 1.15 -3.46
C VAL A 82 9.58 2.63 -3.55
N ILE A 83 10.06 3.31 -4.61
CA ILE A 83 9.64 4.70 -4.88
C ILE A 83 8.28 4.65 -5.56
N MET A 84 7.21 4.75 -4.78
CA MET A 84 5.86 4.82 -5.32
C MET A 84 5.54 6.25 -5.76
N ARG A 85 5.78 6.53 -7.04
CA ARG A 85 5.36 7.80 -7.64
C ARG A 85 3.86 7.79 -7.82
N ASN A 86 3.16 8.74 -7.20
CA ASN A 86 1.73 8.95 -7.38
C ASN A 86 1.45 9.39 -8.83
N ARG A 87 1.30 8.43 -9.77
CA ARG A 87 0.80 8.74 -11.11
C ARG A 87 -0.69 9.04 -10.97
N ASN A 88 -1.01 10.32 -10.94
CA ASN A 88 -2.39 10.81 -11.05
C ASN A 88 -3.11 10.08 -12.18
N ILE A 89 -4.18 9.38 -11.81
CA ILE A 89 -5.19 8.86 -12.71
C ILE A 89 -5.74 10.06 -13.48
N GLN A 90 -5.41 10.16 -14.76
CA GLN A 90 -6.10 11.05 -15.68
C GLN A 90 -7.48 10.42 -15.92
N ILE A 91 -8.52 11.11 -15.44
CA ILE A 91 -9.90 10.85 -15.83
C ILE A 91 -10.06 11.27 -17.31
N HIS A 92 -10.48 10.33 -18.15
CA HIS A 92 -11.19 10.61 -19.39
C HIS A 92 -12.60 10.04 -19.25
#